data_AF-A0A6P1ZQY4-F1
#
_entry.id   AF-A0A6P1ZQY4-F1
#
_cell.length_a   1.000
_cell.length_b   1.000
_cell.length_c   1.000
_cell.angle_alpha   90.00
_cell.angle_beta   90.00
_cell.angle_gamma   90.00
#
_symmetry.space_group_name_H-M   'P 1'
#
loop_
_entity.id
_entity.type
_entity.pdbx_description
1 polymer ?
#
loop_
_entity_poly.entity_id
_entity_poly.type
_entity_poly.pdbx_seq_one_letter_code
_entity_poly.pdbx_strand_id
1 'polypeptide(L)'
;MKFDWLSYLEVAQILLQEVNNSRNQGNNLSINEAMIRSSISRAYYSVFCLTRNYLRDTEGCSELRSLKLDVHKYIIDNLIKSKKIEFRNLGNDLRSLRLLRNKVDYEDEIPFHSLNAYAKTALKLANSIIKILDKISQD
;
A
#
# COMPACT_ATOMS: atom_id res chain seq x y z
N MET A 1 7.23 6.74 -21.49
CA MET A 1 7.73 6.14 -20.23
C MET A 1 6.55 5.59 -19.45
N LYS A 2 6.60 4.33 -18.99
CA LYS A 2 5.59 3.77 -18.07
C LYS A 2 6.08 4.06 -16.64
N PHE A 3 5.20 4.53 -15.77
CA PHE A 3 5.54 4.76 -14.37
C PHE A 3 5.79 3.42 -13.67
N ASP A 4 6.90 3.31 -12.95
CA ASP A 4 7.18 2.17 -12.08
C ASP A 4 6.50 2.36 -10.72
N TRP A 5 5.45 1.57 -10.48
CA TRP A 5 4.70 1.63 -9.24
C TRP A 5 5.50 1.09 -8.05
N LEU A 6 6.55 0.29 -8.27
CA LEU A 6 7.42 -0.18 -7.20
C LEU A 6 8.21 0.96 -6.57
N SER A 7 8.55 2.00 -7.34
CA SER A 7 9.24 3.20 -6.84
C SER A 7 8.46 3.91 -5.73
N TYR A 8 7.12 3.77 -5.66
CA TYR A 8 6.37 4.29 -4.49
C TYR A 8 6.65 3.52 -3.20
N LEU A 9 6.93 2.22 -3.25
CA LEU A 9 7.34 1.49 -2.05
C LEU A 9 8.73 1.93 -1.59
N GLU A 10 9.65 2.19 -2.52
CA GLU A 10 10.97 2.75 -2.21
C GLU A 10 10.85 4.11 -1.53
N VAL A 11 10.04 5.03 -2.09
CA VAL A 11 9.74 6.32 -1.45
C VAL A 11 9.15 6.13 -0.05
N ALA A 12 8.24 5.16 0.13
CA ALA A 12 7.67 4.87 1.43
C ALA A 12 8.73 4.45 2.47
N GLN A 13 9.71 3.64 2.05
CA GLN A 13 10.82 3.21 2.90
C GLN A 13 11.74 4.38 3.27
N ILE A 14 12.11 5.21 2.29
CA ILE A 14 12.95 6.39 2.49
C ILE A 14 12.33 7.34 3.50
N LEU A 15 11.04 7.66 3.36
CA LEU A 15 10.33 8.55 4.28
C LEU A 15 10.35 8.05 5.72
N LEU A 16 10.12 6.75 5.94
CA LEU A 16 10.15 6.19 7.29
C LEU A 16 11.58 6.14 7.85
N GLN A 17 12.58 5.85 7.01
CA GLN A 17 13.98 5.84 7.40
C GLN A 17 14.45 7.23 7.84
N GLU A 18 14.10 8.27 7.09
CA GLU A 18 14.43 9.66 7.40
C GLU A 18 13.88 10.06 8.78
N VAL A 19 12.61 9.76 9.04
CA VAL A 19 12.01 10.03 10.36
C VAL A 19 12.71 9.28 11.49
N ASN A 20 13.13 8.04 11.27
CA ASN A 20 13.83 7.26 12.30
C ASN A 20 15.24 7.78 12.57
N ASN A 21 15.96 8.26 11.54
CA ASN A 21 17.30 8.81 11.66
C ASN A 21 17.30 10.17 12.37
N SER A 22 16.27 10.97 12.13
CA SER A 22 16.20 12.36 12.59
C SER A 22 15.60 12.49 14.01
N ARG A 23 15.23 11.38 14.68
CA ARG A 23 14.65 11.36 16.04
C ARG A 23 15.45 12.10 17.12
N ASN A 24 16.76 12.26 16.93
CA ASN A 24 17.66 12.89 17.90
C ASN A 24 18.01 14.36 17.58
N GLN A 25 17.47 14.94 16.51
CA GLN A 25 17.82 16.28 16.04
C GLN A 25 16.60 17.21 16.08
N GLY A 26 16.28 17.80 17.24
CA GLY A 26 15.41 19.00 17.39
C GLY A 26 14.14 19.06 16.52
N ASN A 27 13.52 17.91 16.29
CA ASN A 27 12.87 17.64 15.01
C ASN A 27 11.44 18.20 14.94
N ASN A 28 11.03 18.75 13.78
CA ASN A 28 9.67 19.28 13.60
C ASN A 28 8.66 18.12 13.55
N LEU A 29 7.98 17.86 14.67
CA LEU A 29 7.04 16.74 14.85
C LEU A 29 5.97 16.67 13.75
N SER A 30 5.51 17.82 13.25
CA SER A 30 4.51 17.88 12.18
C SER A 30 5.03 17.37 10.84
N ILE A 31 6.29 17.65 10.49
CA ILE A 31 6.93 17.12 9.28
C ILE A 31 7.14 15.61 9.40
N ASN A 32 7.59 15.13 10.55
CA ASN A 32 7.77 13.69 10.79
C ASN A 32 6.44 12.93 10.67
N GLU A 33 5.37 13.49 11.21
CA GLU A 33 4.03 12.95 11.05
C GLU A 33 3.62 12.91 9.57
N ALA A 34 3.78 14.02 8.83
CA ALA A 34 3.46 14.09 7.40
C ALA A 34 4.25 13.06 6.58
N MET A 35 5.55 12.86 6.89
CA MET A 35 6.39 11.84 6.27
C MET A 35 5.89 10.42 6.56
N ILE A 36 5.52 10.12 7.81
CA ILE A 36 4.98 8.81 8.19
C ILE A 36 3.63 8.54 7.50
N ARG A 37 2.69 9.50 7.53
CA ARG A 37 1.40 9.39 6.84
C ARG A 37 1.60 9.15 5.35
N SER A 38 2.51 9.92 4.73
CA SER A 38 2.89 9.76 3.32
C SER A 38 3.51 8.40 3.03
N SER A 39 4.36 7.88 3.92
CA SER A 39 4.96 6.54 3.79
C SER A 39 3.88 5.46 3.67
N ILE A 40 2.90 5.44 4.56
CA ILE A 40 1.77 4.50 4.52
C ILE A 40 0.99 4.64 3.21
N SER A 41 0.70 5.88 2.83
CA SER A 41 -0.07 6.21 1.63
C SER A 41 0.66 5.74 0.35
N ARG A 42 1.97 5.97 0.25
CA ARG A 42 2.81 5.49 -0.87
C ARG A 42 2.94 3.97 -0.91
N ALA A 43 3.11 3.32 0.25
CA ALA A 43 3.14 1.86 0.35
C ALA A 43 1.84 1.26 -0.21
N TYR A 44 0.68 1.82 0.15
CA TYR A 44 -0.62 1.41 -0.40
C TYR A 44 -0.71 1.60 -1.92
N TYR A 45 -0.42 2.80 -2.43
CA TYR A 45 -0.58 3.08 -3.86
C TYR A 45 0.36 2.25 -4.73
N SER A 46 1.56 1.93 -4.24
CA SER A 46 2.48 1.02 -4.92
C SER A 46 1.82 -0.32 -5.21
N VAL A 47 1.45 -1.05 -4.16
CA VAL A 47 0.94 -2.42 -4.30
C VAL A 47 -0.47 -2.47 -4.86
N PHE A 48 -1.32 -1.48 -4.58
CA PHE A 48 -2.64 -1.40 -5.20
C PHE A 48 -2.54 -1.29 -6.73
N CYS A 49 -1.66 -0.43 -7.23
CA CYS A 49 -1.50 -0.25 -8.67
C CYS A 49 -0.83 -1.45 -9.34
N LEU A 50 0.14 -2.08 -8.67
CA LEU A 50 0.75 -3.34 -9.14
C LEU A 50 -0.31 -4.44 -9.25
N THR A 51 -1.11 -4.67 -8.20
CA THR A 51 -2.18 -5.67 -8.21
C THR A 51 -3.24 -5.35 -9.27
N ARG A 52 -3.69 -4.09 -9.38
CA ARG A 52 -4.63 -3.68 -10.44
C ARG A 52 -4.09 -3.99 -11.83
N ASN A 53 -2.82 -3.68 -12.08
CA ASN A 53 -2.20 -3.91 -13.37
C ASN A 53 -2.07 -5.42 -13.65
N TYR A 54 -1.67 -6.22 -12.67
CA TYR A 54 -1.64 -7.69 -12.80
C TYR A 54 -3.03 -8.26 -13.15
N LEU A 55 -4.08 -7.85 -12.44
CA LEU A 55 -5.44 -8.30 -12.73
C LEU A 55 -5.90 -7.91 -14.15
N ARG A 56 -5.58 -6.69 -14.57
CA ARG A 56 -5.97 -6.16 -15.89
C ARG A 56 -5.18 -6.80 -17.04
N ASP A 57 -3.87 -6.91 -16.87
CA ASP A 57 -2.93 -7.24 -17.95
C ASP A 57 -2.65 -8.74 -18.03
N THR A 58 -2.70 -9.46 -16.89
CA THR A 58 -2.38 -10.90 -16.80
C THR A 58 -3.63 -11.75 -16.60
N GLU A 59 -4.49 -11.44 -15.64
CA GLU A 59 -5.72 -12.22 -15.38
C GLU A 59 -6.89 -11.87 -16.32
N GLY A 60 -6.70 -10.90 -17.21
CA GLY A 60 -7.69 -10.57 -18.24
C GLY A 60 -8.92 -9.81 -17.74
N CYS A 61 -8.87 -9.17 -16.56
CA CYS A 61 -9.95 -8.32 -16.03
C CYS A 61 -10.03 -6.98 -16.80
N SER A 62 -10.54 -7.04 -18.04
CA SER A 62 -10.57 -5.91 -18.98
C SER A 62 -11.41 -4.72 -18.50
N GLU A 63 -12.38 -4.94 -17.61
CA GLU A 63 -13.23 -3.91 -17.01
C GLU A 63 -12.43 -2.89 -16.19
N LEU A 64 -11.24 -3.27 -15.69
CA LEU A 64 -10.32 -2.38 -14.97
C LEU A 64 -9.71 -1.28 -15.86
N ARG A 65 -9.93 -1.31 -17.17
CA ARG A 65 -9.52 -0.24 -18.11
C ARG A 65 -10.44 0.98 -18.03
N SER A 66 -11.73 0.77 -17.76
CA SER A 66 -12.75 1.82 -17.73
C SER A 66 -13.29 2.09 -16.33
N LEU A 67 -13.13 1.15 -15.38
CA LEU A 67 -13.59 1.31 -14.01
C LEU A 67 -12.77 2.37 -13.27
N LYS A 68 -13.40 3.52 -13.00
CA LYS A 68 -12.80 4.63 -12.24
C LYS A 68 -13.35 4.75 -10.83
N LEU A 69 -14.68 4.74 -10.71
CA LEU A 69 -15.36 4.82 -9.42
C LEU A 69 -15.25 3.49 -8.67
N ASP A 70 -15.00 3.56 -7.37
CA ASP A 70 -14.92 2.41 -6.46
C ASP A 70 -13.94 1.28 -6.85
N VAL A 71 -13.01 1.54 -7.77
CA VAL A 71 -12.03 0.56 -8.24
C VAL A 71 -11.24 -0.08 -7.08
N HIS A 72 -10.96 0.69 -6.04
CA HIS A 72 -10.31 0.19 -4.83
C HIS A 72 -11.14 -0.86 -4.09
N LYS A 73 -12.45 -0.62 -3.95
CA LYS A 73 -13.38 -1.56 -3.30
C LYS A 73 -13.59 -2.77 -4.18
N TYR A 74 -13.84 -2.55 -5.47
CA TYR A 74 -14.06 -3.60 -6.45
C TYR A 74 -12.93 -4.63 -6.46
N ILE A 75 -11.67 -4.18 -6.58
CA ILE A 75 -10.51 -5.08 -6.63
C ILE A 75 -10.38 -5.89 -5.34
N ILE A 76 -10.48 -5.23 -4.19
CA ILE A 76 -10.34 -5.87 -2.88
C ILE A 76 -11.44 -6.92 -2.67
N ASP A 77 -12.69 -6.57 -2.96
CA ASP A 77 -13.84 -7.46 -2.75
C ASP A 77 -13.76 -8.69 -3.66
N ASN A 78 -13.35 -8.52 -4.92
CA ASN A 78 -13.15 -9.65 -5.84
C ASN A 78 -12.01 -10.57 -5.41
N LEU A 79 -10.88 -10.00 -5.00
CA LEU A 79 -9.74 -10.78 -4.51
C LEU A 79 -10.09 -11.62 -3.27
N ILE A 80 -10.77 -11.01 -2.29
CA ILE A 80 -11.19 -11.70 -1.05
C ILE A 80 -12.16 -12.85 -1.33
N LYS A 81 -13.02 -12.71 -2.34
CA LYS A 81 -13.99 -13.75 -2.75
C LYS A 81 -13.41 -14.81 -3.68
N SER A 82 -12.14 -14.68 -4.10
CA SER A 82 -11.51 -15.61 -5.04
C SER A 82 -11.39 -17.02 -4.47
N LYS A 83 -11.47 -18.02 -5.36
CA LYS A 83 -11.17 -19.43 -5.03
C LYS A 83 -9.67 -19.68 -4.88
N LYS A 84 -8.82 -18.88 -5.55
CA LYS A 84 -7.34 -18.95 -5.44
C LYS A 84 -6.90 -18.40 -4.08
N ILE A 85 -6.13 -19.18 -3.30
CA ILE A 85 -5.70 -18.78 -1.95
C ILE A 85 -4.79 -17.55 -1.99
N GLU A 86 -3.92 -17.46 -2.98
CA GLU A 86 -3.03 -16.32 -3.23
C GLU A 86 -3.83 -15.03 -3.40
N PHE A 87 -4.95 -15.09 -4.12
CA PHE A 87 -5.79 -13.92 -4.39
C PHE A 87 -6.52 -13.47 -3.13
N ARG A 88 -7.00 -14.41 -2.32
CA ARG A 88 -7.59 -14.08 -1.02
C ARG A 88 -6.58 -13.39 -0.11
N ASN A 89 -5.34 -13.89 -0.10
CA ASN A 89 -4.26 -13.27 0.68
C ASN A 89 -3.96 -11.85 0.19
N LEU A 90 -3.82 -11.64 -1.12
CA LEU A 90 -3.70 -10.31 -1.72
C LEU A 90 -4.84 -9.37 -1.30
N GLY A 91 -6.09 -9.84 -1.39
CA GLY A 91 -7.27 -9.05 -1.04
C GLY A 91 -7.29 -8.66 0.44
N ASN A 92 -6.94 -9.58 1.34
CA ASN A 92 -6.89 -9.32 2.78
C ASN A 92 -5.79 -8.33 3.16
N ASP A 93 -4.60 -8.47 2.59
CA ASP A 93 -3.48 -7.56 2.83
C ASP A 93 -3.78 -6.16 2.26
N LEU A 94 -4.34 -6.08 1.04
CA LEU A 94 -4.77 -4.81 0.43
C LEU A 94 -5.88 -4.13 1.22
N ARG A 95 -6.85 -4.89 1.75
CA ARG A 95 -7.89 -4.34 2.63
C ARG A 95 -7.27 -3.73 3.87
N SER A 96 -6.35 -4.45 4.51
CA SER A 96 -5.66 -3.97 5.72
C SER A 96 -4.86 -2.69 5.44
N LEU A 97 -4.12 -2.64 4.33
CA LEU A 97 -3.42 -1.43 3.90
C LEU A 97 -4.36 -0.27 3.61
N ARG A 98 -5.49 -0.52 2.93
CA ARG A 98 -6.48 0.52 2.63
C ARG A 98 -7.07 1.11 3.91
N LEU A 99 -7.34 0.28 4.91
CA LEU A 99 -7.83 0.73 6.22
C LEU A 99 -6.78 1.59 6.93
N LEU A 100 -5.52 1.17 6.94
CA LEU A 100 -4.42 1.98 7.50
C LEU A 100 -4.29 3.32 6.78
N ARG A 101 -4.30 3.31 5.44
CA ARG A 101 -4.25 4.53 4.63
C ARG A 101 -5.41 5.45 4.98
N ASN A 102 -6.65 4.96 4.94
CA ASN A 102 -7.84 5.77 5.25
C ASN A 102 -7.73 6.40 6.64
N LYS A 103 -7.27 5.62 7.63
CA LYS A 103 -7.04 6.12 8.99
C LYS A 103 -6.07 7.29 8.99
N VAL A 104 -4.89 7.13 8.41
CA VAL A 104 -3.84 8.16 8.43
C VAL A 104 -4.02 9.30 7.44
N ASP A 105 -4.91 9.17 6.45
CA ASP A 105 -5.21 10.26 5.52
C ASP A 105 -6.32 11.18 6.06
N TYR A 106 -7.22 10.68 6.92
CA TYR A 106 -8.44 11.41 7.32
C TYR A 106 -8.64 11.64 8.82
N GLU A 107 -7.93 10.93 9.70
CA GLU A 107 -8.00 11.25 11.14
C GLU A 107 -7.03 12.39 11.48
N ASP A 108 -7.57 13.50 11.99
CA ASP A 108 -6.80 14.68 12.41
C ASP A 108 -5.84 14.35 13.56
N GLU A 109 -6.25 13.48 14.47
CA GLU A 109 -5.48 13.14 15.67
C GLU A 109 -5.12 11.65 15.69
N ILE A 110 -3.84 11.35 15.51
CA ILE A 110 -3.29 10.00 15.69
C ILE A 110 -2.05 10.08 16.57
N PRO A 111 -1.96 9.30 17.67
CA PRO A 111 -0.77 9.29 18.50
C PRO A 111 0.49 8.92 17.67
N PHE A 112 1.55 9.70 17.79
CA PHE A 112 2.77 9.52 17.00
C PHE A 112 3.38 8.11 17.10
N HIS A 113 3.34 7.51 18.29
CA HIS A 113 3.81 6.13 18.49
C HIS A 113 3.00 5.11 17.66
N SER A 114 1.70 5.35 17.50
CA SER A 114 0.81 4.52 16.67
C SER A 114 1.12 4.71 15.19
N LEU A 115 1.40 5.94 14.75
CA LEU A 115 1.78 6.23 13.35
C LEU A 115 3.01 5.43 12.90
N ASN A 116 4.08 5.41 13.72
CA ASN A 116 5.29 4.66 13.36
C ASN A 116 5.03 3.14 13.27
N ALA A 117 4.20 2.60 14.17
CA ALA A 117 3.79 1.19 14.12
C ALA A 117 2.93 0.89 12.86
N TYR A 118 2.04 1.80 12.48
CA TYR A 118 1.23 1.69 11.26
C TYR A 118 2.09 1.71 10.01
N ALA A 119 3.13 2.56 9.94
CA ALA A 119 4.05 2.58 8.81
C ALA A 119 4.84 1.27 8.66
N LYS A 120 5.38 0.74 9.76
CA LYS A 120 6.05 -0.58 9.75
C LYS A 120 5.12 -1.69 9.29
N THR A 121 3.88 -1.67 9.77
CA THR A 121 2.84 -2.62 9.36
C THR A 121 2.52 -2.47 7.87
N ALA A 122 2.39 -1.23 7.38
CA ALA A 122 2.11 -0.97 5.98
C ALA A 122 3.23 -1.46 5.06
N LEU A 123 4.49 -1.19 5.40
CA LEU A 123 5.64 -1.69 4.64
C LEU A 123 5.70 -3.22 4.66
N LYS A 124 5.40 -3.87 5.79
CA LYS A 124 5.35 -5.34 5.88
C LYS A 124 4.27 -5.93 4.96
N LEU A 125 3.05 -5.37 4.99
CA LEU A 125 1.94 -5.80 4.14
C LEU A 125 2.26 -5.57 2.66
N ALA A 126 2.85 -4.42 2.31
CA ALA A 126 3.24 -4.14 0.93
C ALA A 126 4.27 -5.15 0.41
N ASN A 127 5.29 -5.47 1.21
CA ASN A 127 6.27 -6.51 0.86
C ASN A 127 5.64 -7.91 0.76
N SER A 128 4.67 -8.25 1.61
CA SER A 128 3.89 -9.49 1.51
C SER A 128 3.17 -9.60 0.17
N ILE A 129 2.47 -8.53 -0.23
CA ILE A 129 1.76 -8.46 -1.50
C ILE A 129 2.72 -8.63 -2.68
N ILE A 130 3.86 -7.95 -2.67
CA ILE A 130 4.86 -8.08 -3.75
C ILE A 130 5.34 -9.52 -3.88
N LYS A 131 5.70 -10.18 -2.77
CA LYS A 131 6.12 -11.59 -2.80
C LYS A 131 5.06 -12.51 -3.40
N ILE A 132 3.78 -12.25 -3.09
CA ILE A 132 2.68 -13.02 -3.68
C ILE A 132 2.55 -12.73 -5.18
N LEU A 133 2.60 -11.45 -5.59
CA LEU A 133 2.55 -11.04 -7.00
C LEU A 133 3.70 -11.66 -7.81
N ASP A 134 4.92 -11.64 -7.27
CA ASP A 134 6.10 -12.25 -7.92
C ASP A 134 5.91 -13.75 -8.10
N LYS A 135 5.40 -14.44 -7.07
CA LYS A 135 5.11 -15.89 -7.15
C LYS A 135 4.11 -16.19 -8.26
N ILE A 136 2.97 -15.51 -8.29
CA ILE A 136 1.89 -15.78 -9.26
C ILE A 136 2.14 -15.20 -10.66
N SER A 137 3.20 -14.42 -10.85
CA SER A 137 3.60 -13.91 -12.17
C SER A 137 4.66 -14.80 -12.85
N GLN A 138 5.20 -15.78 -12.14
CA GLN A 138 6.16 -16.76 -12.66
C GLN A 138 5.49 -18.06 -13.11
N ASP A 139 4.24 -18.28 -12.72
CA ASP A 139 3.38 -19.40 -13.13
C ASP A 139 2.67 -19.11 -14.46
#